data_AF-A0A4S2KPL5-F1
#
_entry.id   AF-A0A4S2KPL5-F1
#
_cell.length_a   1.000
_cell.length_b   1.000
_cell.length_c   1.000
_cell.angle_alpha   90.00
_cell.angle_beta   90.00
_cell.angle_gamma   90.00
#
_symmetry.space_group_name_H-M   'P 1'
#
loop_
_entity.id
_entity.type
_entity.pdbx_description
1 polymer ?
#
loop_
_entity_poly.entity_id
_entity_poly.type
_entity_poly.pdbx_seq_one_letter_code
_entity_poly.pdbx_strand_id
1 'polypeptide(L)'
;MGASFAKQSNVKMNNSENRESKKDANQGQSNSSTRPLSIEGPSTSSNTERVPSQPLPNQPRQPTNLQGLLKYAMDAAQSEDTENKSPVYPLDEEKKAFLNDALSSLTVNVIEELQKAVQILSNVINLRADDDSSEYENTLERMADFVDNIDIANDFYKIGGFSIFQPCLNSSHSSIRWRIADIIAELAQNNPFCQDKLLEAGVFPVLLSMIDSDPSEQARIKALYAVSCIVRGHPASLKYMDTNDGYSVLLRAMQSPVEKLQIKSAFLLSSLCSKDDSNVKYTLVKMGFIEQAAGLLGRINLQPAVREQLLRVLSSMVNDNFLPALKECRRSQLYLRSTLEQLLTELKPVENQDEIDMCAELLDKAVVYGRAFQLEDSAALSYLENRECSLGGYLTTIATFHSRDGDKQFPVVIYIATNKNEQWLGEASLQTIARQITECSGPSGHNVEYLLRLAEFMHRYLPEAHDEHLFTLEMLVRSQIKEESMCLATLMGNRNFVVDLDVEDAESAVQAEEINGRPRESSFQFSARIPSKSLRCVKM
;
A
#
# COMPACT_ATOMS: atom_id res chain seq x y z
N MET A 1 -51.61 -22.90 -35.44
CA MET A 1 -51.41 -22.29 -36.77
C MET A 1 -49.90 -22.23 -36.98
N GLY A 2 -49.27 -23.23 -37.61
CA GLY A 2 -49.14 -23.34 -39.07
C GLY A 2 -47.91 -22.51 -39.50
N ALA A 3 -46.71 -23.11 -39.59
CA ALA A 3 -46.07 -23.62 -40.81
C ALA A 3 -45.36 -22.49 -41.60
N SER A 4 -44.21 -22.61 -42.29
CA SER A 4 -43.18 -23.62 -42.56
C SER A 4 -42.18 -22.98 -43.56
N PHE A 5 -41.13 -23.74 -43.92
CA PHE A 5 -40.14 -23.60 -45.03
C PHE A 5 -38.75 -23.04 -44.63
N ALA A 6 -37.69 -23.84 -44.47
CA ALA A 6 -36.96 -24.77 -45.38
C ALA A 6 -36.10 -24.01 -46.43
N LYS A 7 -34.90 -24.41 -46.88
CA LYS A 7 -34.02 -25.61 -46.77
C LYS A 7 -32.69 -25.27 -47.49
N GLN A 8 -31.67 -26.13 -47.30
CA GLN A 8 -30.49 -26.47 -48.14
C GLN A 8 -29.15 -26.20 -47.44
N SER A 9 -28.29 -27.15 -47.04
CA SER A 9 -27.74 -28.43 -47.59
C SER A 9 -26.48 -28.27 -48.47
N ASN A 10 -25.32 -28.68 -47.95
CA ASN A 10 -24.31 -29.57 -48.58
C ASN A 10 -23.03 -29.55 -47.70
N VAL A 11 -22.55 -30.63 -47.06
CA VAL A 11 -22.07 -31.96 -47.50
C VAL A 11 -20.56 -31.99 -47.85
N LYS A 12 -19.88 -32.93 -47.18
CA LYS A 12 -18.58 -33.61 -47.43
C LYS A 12 -17.26 -32.98 -46.95
N MET A 13 -16.63 -33.64 -45.97
CA MET A 13 -15.43 -34.46 -46.23
C MET A 13 -15.19 -35.48 -45.09
N ASN A 14 -15.02 -36.75 -45.48
CA ASN A 14 -14.39 -37.81 -44.69
C ASN A 14 -12.88 -37.77 -44.97
N ASN A 15 -12.00 -37.88 -43.97
CA ASN A 15 -11.40 -39.15 -43.54
C ASN A 15 -10.32 -38.94 -42.47
N SER A 16 -10.17 -40.01 -41.68
CA SER A 16 -9.27 -40.34 -40.57
C SER A 16 -7.76 -40.09 -40.78
N GLU A 17 -7.06 -39.74 -39.69
CA GLU A 17 -6.04 -40.59 -39.03
C GLU A 17 -5.43 -39.95 -37.76
N ASN A 18 -5.44 -40.71 -36.66
CA ASN A 18 -4.42 -40.83 -35.59
C ASN A 18 -3.62 -39.61 -35.07
N ARG A 19 -3.79 -39.25 -33.78
CA ARG A 19 -2.82 -39.49 -32.67
C ARG A 19 -3.10 -38.63 -31.42
N GLU A 20 -3.13 -39.34 -30.29
CA GLU A 20 -2.58 -39.03 -28.96
C GLU A 20 -2.58 -37.58 -28.42
N SER A 21 -3.36 -37.45 -27.34
CA SER A 21 -3.27 -36.55 -26.19
C SER A 21 -1.91 -35.94 -25.85
N LYS A 22 -1.87 -34.61 -25.73
CA LYS A 22 -1.09 -33.86 -24.72
C LYS A 22 -1.70 -32.48 -24.48
N LYS A 23 -1.85 -32.14 -23.19
CA LYS A 23 -2.25 -30.83 -22.67
C LYS A 23 -1.06 -29.87 -22.78
N ASP A 24 -1.25 -28.73 -23.43
CA ASP A 24 -0.35 -27.59 -23.31
C ASP A 24 -1.16 -26.34 -22.93
N ALA A 25 -0.79 -25.73 -21.81
CA ALA A 25 -1.24 -24.42 -21.37
C ALA A 25 -0.20 -23.39 -21.83
N ASN A 26 -0.67 -22.38 -22.56
CA ASN A 26 0.12 -21.30 -23.11
C ASN A 26 -0.21 -20.02 -22.32
N GLN A 27 0.72 -19.50 -21.52
CA GLN A 27 0.69 -18.15 -20.96
C GLN A 27 1.84 -17.35 -21.60
N GLY A 28 1.51 -16.29 -22.33
CA GLY A 28 2.44 -15.26 -22.81
C GLY A 28 2.85 -14.36 -21.64
N GLN A 29 4.14 -14.23 -21.37
CA GLN A 29 5.02 -13.13 -21.81
C GLN A 29 4.84 -11.81 -21.04
N SER A 30 5.63 -11.66 -19.96
CA SER A 30 6.15 -10.37 -19.50
C SER A 30 7.67 -10.51 -19.30
N ASN A 31 8.43 -9.85 -20.16
CA ASN A 31 9.90 -9.81 -20.14
C ASN A 31 10.39 -8.84 -19.04
N SER A 32 11.18 -9.34 -18.09
CA SER A 32 12.14 -8.53 -17.35
C SER A 32 13.44 -9.31 -17.21
N SER A 33 14.44 -8.86 -17.96
CA SER A 33 15.79 -9.41 -18.03
C SER A 33 16.61 -9.07 -16.78
N THR A 34 17.17 -10.13 -16.20
CA THR A 34 18.56 -10.25 -15.70
C THR A 34 18.99 -9.40 -14.51
N ARG A 35 18.84 -9.97 -13.31
CA ARG A 35 19.76 -9.80 -12.17
C ARG A 35 20.87 -10.87 -12.20
N PRO A 36 22.05 -10.60 -11.61
CA PRO A 36 23.20 -11.49 -11.70
C PRO A 36 23.00 -12.78 -10.88
N LEU A 37 23.55 -13.87 -11.40
CA LEU A 37 23.49 -15.24 -10.87
C LEU A 37 24.05 -15.32 -9.44
N SER A 38 23.17 -15.40 -8.44
CA SER A 38 23.50 -15.99 -7.14
C SER A 38 23.63 -17.50 -7.30
N ILE A 39 24.83 -18.05 -7.07
CA ILE A 39 25.03 -19.50 -6.99
C ILE A 39 24.60 -19.95 -5.59
N GLU A 40 23.30 -20.18 -5.40
CA GLU A 40 22.79 -21.01 -4.31
C GLU A 40 22.53 -22.43 -4.86
N GLY A 41 23.15 -23.43 -4.24
CA GLY A 41 22.92 -24.84 -4.56
C GLY A 41 21.53 -25.33 -4.09
N PRO A 42 21.06 -26.51 -4.54
CA PRO A 42 19.68 -26.93 -4.33
C PRO A 42 19.40 -27.27 -2.86
N SER A 43 18.37 -26.62 -2.31
CA SER A 43 17.83 -26.86 -0.97
C SER A 43 17.01 -28.15 -0.92
N THR A 44 17.46 -29.15 -0.17
CA THR A 44 16.62 -30.27 0.28
C THR A 44 16.08 -29.99 1.69
N SER A 45 14.76 -29.99 1.81
CA SER A 45 14.01 -29.79 3.04
C SER A 45 13.88 -31.10 3.82
N SER A 46 14.55 -31.22 4.97
CA SER A 46 14.07 -32.03 6.10
C SER A 46 14.68 -31.52 7.42
N ASN A 47 13.78 -31.24 8.37
CA ASN A 47 14.07 -30.86 9.75
C ASN A 47 14.78 -31.99 10.50
N THR A 48 16.04 -31.79 10.87
CA THR A 48 16.64 -32.37 12.08
C THR A 48 17.85 -31.54 12.52
N GLU A 49 18.00 -31.41 13.83
CA GLU A 49 18.98 -30.65 14.62
C GLU A 49 20.35 -30.36 13.95
N ARG A 50 20.76 -29.09 13.98
CA ARG A 50 22.09 -28.63 13.53
C ARG A 50 23.19 -29.23 14.41
N VAL A 51 23.80 -30.31 13.94
CA VAL A 51 25.16 -30.72 14.33
C VAL A 51 26.13 -30.00 13.39
N PRO A 52 27.24 -29.38 13.87
CA PRO A 52 28.25 -28.85 12.97
C PRO A 52 28.91 -30.03 12.24
N SER A 53 28.60 -30.19 10.96
CA SER A 53 29.26 -31.17 10.10
C SER A 53 30.74 -30.79 9.95
N GLN A 54 31.60 -31.66 10.48
CA GLN A 54 33.05 -31.57 10.26
C GLN A 54 33.33 -31.54 8.74
N PRO A 55 34.24 -30.68 8.27
CA PRO A 55 34.58 -30.62 6.85
C PRO A 55 35.18 -31.96 6.42
N LEU A 56 34.55 -32.60 5.43
CA LEU A 56 35.12 -33.75 4.75
C LEU A 56 36.49 -33.36 4.16
N PRO A 57 37.56 -34.11 4.45
CA PRO A 57 38.91 -33.76 4.01
C PRO A 57 39.05 -34.12 2.54
N ASN A 58 38.67 -33.20 1.64
CA ASN A 58 39.10 -33.07 0.23
C ASN A 58 38.08 -32.38 -0.71
N GLN A 59 37.18 -31.51 -0.25
CA GLN A 59 36.46 -30.62 -1.17
C GLN A 59 37.30 -29.35 -1.47
N PRO A 60 37.60 -29.03 -2.75
CA PRO A 60 38.25 -27.77 -3.09
C PRO A 60 37.34 -26.61 -2.71
N ARG A 61 37.91 -25.59 -2.04
CA ARG A 61 37.17 -24.40 -1.59
C ARG A 61 36.50 -23.73 -2.79
N GLN A 62 35.20 -23.42 -2.66
CA GLN A 62 34.51 -22.63 -3.68
C GLN A 62 35.14 -21.23 -3.77
N PRO A 63 35.40 -20.73 -4.98
CA PRO A 63 36.04 -19.44 -5.16
C PRO A 63 35.11 -18.28 -4.76
N THR A 64 35.66 -17.31 -4.02
CA THR A 64 34.91 -16.19 -3.44
C THR A 64 35.03 -14.87 -4.21
N ASN A 65 35.82 -14.84 -5.29
CA ASN A 65 35.98 -13.68 -6.18
C ASN A 65 36.29 -14.14 -7.62
N LEU A 66 36.20 -13.23 -8.58
CA LEU A 66 36.37 -13.54 -10.01
C LEU A 66 37.76 -14.14 -10.31
N GLN A 67 38.80 -13.68 -9.62
CA GLN A 67 40.16 -14.19 -9.75
C GLN A 67 40.27 -15.63 -9.23
N GLY A 68 39.60 -15.94 -8.12
CA GLY A 68 39.49 -17.29 -7.58
C GLY A 68 38.68 -18.19 -8.51
N LEU A 69 37.63 -17.67 -9.14
CA LEU A 69 36.80 -18.41 -10.09
C LEU A 69 37.58 -18.73 -11.37
N LEU A 70 38.36 -17.76 -11.86
CA LEU A 70 39.26 -17.94 -13.00
C LEU A 70 40.33 -19.00 -12.68
N LYS A 71 40.93 -18.93 -11.48
CA LYS A 71 41.91 -19.90 -11.02
C LYS A 71 41.30 -21.30 -10.88
N TYR A 72 40.11 -21.40 -10.29
CA TYR A 72 39.36 -22.65 -10.19
C TYR A 72 39.01 -23.22 -11.57
N ALA A 73 38.59 -22.40 -12.52
CA ALA A 73 38.30 -22.82 -13.88
C ALA A 73 39.56 -23.28 -14.63
N MET A 74 40.70 -22.60 -14.42
CA MET A 74 42.00 -23.02 -14.96
C MET A 74 42.47 -24.35 -14.36
N ASP A 75 42.32 -24.52 -13.05
CA ASP A 75 42.71 -25.75 -12.35
C ASP A 75 41.78 -26.92 -12.72
N ALA A 76 40.48 -26.66 -12.92
CA ALA A 76 39.52 -27.65 -13.43
C ALA A 76 39.81 -28.04 -14.89
N ALA A 77 40.13 -27.07 -15.75
CA ALA A 77 40.54 -27.32 -17.14
C ALA A 77 41.87 -28.08 -17.25
N GLN A 78 42.73 -28.03 -16.23
CA GLN A 78 43.95 -28.86 -16.16
C GLN A 78 43.67 -30.32 -15.77
N SER A 79 42.54 -30.58 -15.11
CA SER A 79 42.14 -31.91 -14.62
C SER A 79 41.40 -32.76 -15.66
N GLU A 80 40.89 -32.16 -16.73
CA GLU A 80 40.34 -32.87 -17.88
C GLU A 80 41.43 -33.07 -18.95
N ASP A 81 41.97 -34.29 -19.01
CA ASP A 81 42.92 -34.72 -20.04
C ASP A 81 42.37 -34.48 -21.44
N THR A 82 42.88 -33.44 -22.09
CA THR A 82 42.86 -33.28 -23.55
C THR A 82 44.30 -33.21 -24.03
N GLU A 83 44.70 -34.18 -24.85
CA GLU A 83 46.07 -34.42 -25.36
C GLU A 83 46.63 -33.31 -26.30
N ASN A 84 46.13 -32.09 -26.24
CA ASN A 84 46.65 -30.93 -26.98
C ASN A 84 46.82 -29.72 -26.05
N LYS A 85 47.76 -29.82 -25.11
CA LYS A 85 48.21 -28.67 -24.31
C LYS A 85 49.07 -27.76 -25.20
N SER A 86 48.46 -26.70 -25.75
CA SER A 86 49.26 -25.50 -26.06
C SER A 86 49.92 -25.07 -24.75
N PRO A 87 51.25 -24.93 -24.67
CA PRO A 87 51.88 -24.52 -23.43
C PRO A 87 51.33 -23.15 -23.03
N VAL A 88 50.83 -23.01 -21.80
CA VAL A 88 50.48 -21.72 -21.23
C VAL A 88 51.80 -20.98 -21.00
N TYR A 89 52.24 -20.25 -22.02
CA TYR A 89 53.38 -19.36 -21.90
C TYR A 89 52.96 -18.11 -21.11
N PRO A 90 53.84 -17.52 -20.28
CA PRO A 90 53.65 -16.16 -19.82
C PRO A 90 53.38 -15.30 -21.06
N LEU A 91 52.33 -14.47 -21.02
CA LEU A 91 52.06 -13.54 -22.12
C LEU A 91 53.34 -12.77 -22.40
N ASP A 92 53.86 -12.85 -23.63
CA ASP A 92 54.99 -12.01 -24.01
C ASP A 92 54.57 -10.53 -23.85
N GLU A 93 55.51 -9.65 -23.48
CA GLU A 93 55.19 -8.26 -23.17
C GLU A 93 54.57 -7.54 -24.37
N GLU A 94 54.82 -8.02 -25.59
CA GLU A 94 54.27 -7.47 -26.84
C GLU A 94 52.79 -7.84 -27.04
N LYS A 95 52.39 -9.09 -26.76
CA LYS A 95 50.99 -9.56 -26.76
C LYS A 95 50.24 -9.02 -25.57
N LYS A 96 50.91 -8.77 -24.44
CA LYS A 96 50.31 -8.10 -23.28
C LYS A 96 50.05 -6.64 -23.58
N ALA A 97 50.99 -5.95 -24.22
CA ALA A 97 50.78 -4.60 -24.73
C ALA A 97 49.66 -4.58 -25.78
N PHE A 98 49.68 -5.49 -26.76
CA PHE A 98 48.64 -5.62 -27.78
C PHE A 98 47.27 -5.93 -27.19
N LEU A 99 47.17 -6.86 -26.25
CA LEU A 99 45.90 -7.21 -25.61
C LEU A 99 45.40 -6.06 -24.73
N ASN A 100 46.28 -5.39 -23.98
CA ASN A 100 45.91 -4.19 -23.23
C ASN A 100 45.48 -3.07 -24.17
N ASP A 101 46.12 -2.87 -25.31
CA ASP A 101 45.77 -1.84 -26.31
C ASP A 101 44.46 -2.19 -27.03
N ALA A 102 44.23 -3.47 -27.36
CA ALA A 102 42.97 -3.97 -27.91
C ALA A 102 41.82 -3.84 -26.89
N LEU A 103 42.06 -4.17 -25.61
CA LEU A 103 41.07 -4.00 -24.54
C LEU A 103 40.84 -2.52 -24.22
N SER A 104 41.87 -1.68 -24.25
CA SER A 104 41.77 -0.23 -24.00
C SER A 104 41.12 0.50 -25.17
N SER A 105 41.30 0.04 -26.41
CA SER A 105 40.60 0.57 -27.58
C SER A 105 39.14 0.12 -27.66
N LEU A 106 38.79 -1.00 -27.01
CA LEU A 106 37.42 -1.49 -26.85
C LEU A 106 36.69 -0.93 -25.61
N THR A 107 37.42 -0.39 -24.63
CA THR A 107 36.85 0.16 -23.40
C THR A 107 36.90 1.69 -23.43
N VAL A 108 35.74 2.33 -23.35
CA VAL A 108 35.66 3.79 -23.27
C VAL A 108 36.06 4.21 -21.85
N ASN A 109 37.00 5.15 -21.71
CA ASN A 109 37.28 5.76 -20.43
C ASN A 109 36.13 6.71 -20.06
N VAL A 110 35.15 6.17 -19.34
CA VAL A 110 33.92 6.87 -18.97
C VAL A 110 34.21 8.16 -18.19
N ILE A 111 35.23 8.15 -17.33
CA ILE A 111 35.58 9.33 -16.52
C ILE A 111 36.11 10.46 -17.40
N GLU A 112 36.93 10.17 -18.40
CA GLU A 112 37.40 11.18 -19.36
C GLU A 112 36.25 11.74 -20.19
N GLU A 113 35.32 10.90 -20.64
CA GLU A 113 34.14 11.35 -21.39
C GLU A 113 33.23 12.24 -20.53
N LEU A 114 33.01 11.88 -19.26
CA LEU A 114 32.25 12.72 -18.32
C LEU A 114 32.97 14.05 -18.03
N GLN A 115 34.29 14.06 -17.92
CA GLN A 115 35.06 15.31 -17.76
C GLN A 115 34.93 16.22 -18.99
N LYS A 116 35.02 15.66 -20.20
CA LYS A 116 34.77 16.42 -21.44
C LYS A 116 33.36 16.99 -21.47
N ALA A 117 32.37 16.18 -21.08
CA ALA A 117 30.97 16.59 -21.05
C ALA A 117 30.73 17.73 -20.03
N VAL A 118 31.32 17.65 -18.83
CA VAL A 118 31.30 18.72 -17.83
C VAL A 118 31.94 20.00 -18.37
N GLN A 119 33.05 19.89 -19.08
CA GLN A 119 33.73 21.04 -19.68
C GLN A 119 32.85 21.73 -20.74
N ILE A 120 32.19 20.97 -21.61
CA ILE A 120 31.25 21.51 -22.60
C ILE A 120 30.09 22.19 -21.88
N LEU A 121 29.44 21.51 -20.94
CA LEU A 121 28.23 21.98 -20.25
C LEU A 121 28.48 23.16 -19.31
N SER A 122 29.72 23.38 -18.85
CA SER A 122 30.08 24.59 -18.10
C SER A 122 29.83 25.87 -18.90
N ASN A 123 29.84 25.79 -20.23
CA ASN A 123 29.61 26.94 -21.12
C ASN A 123 28.14 27.24 -21.40
N VAL A 124 27.19 26.44 -20.88
CA VAL A 124 25.74 26.63 -21.07
C VAL A 124 25.27 28.01 -20.61
N ILE A 125 25.95 28.62 -19.64
CA ILE A 125 25.61 29.97 -19.14
C ILE A 125 25.72 31.06 -20.22
N ASN A 126 26.50 30.82 -21.28
CA ASN A 126 26.68 31.76 -22.38
C ASN A 126 25.64 31.58 -23.50
N LEU A 127 24.83 30.53 -23.44
CA LEU A 127 23.86 30.19 -24.47
C LEU A 127 22.63 31.10 -24.37
N ARG A 128 22.30 31.80 -25.45
CA ARG A 128 21.09 32.64 -25.55
C ARG A 128 19.92 31.80 -26.03
N ALA A 129 18.71 32.36 -25.89
CA ALA A 129 17.47 31.68 -26.28
C ALA A 129 17.37 31.34 -27.78
N ASP A 130 18.07 32.08 -28.65
CA ASP A 130 18.05 31.87 -30.11
C ASP A 130 19.22 31.02 -30.63
N ASP A 131 20.16 30.66 -29.75
CA ASP A 131 21.34 29.90 -30.13
C ASP A 131 21.03 28.39 -30.24
N ASP A 132 21.80 27.67 -31.06
CA ASP A 132 21.65 26.22 -31.23
C ASP A 132 22.09 25.46 -29.96
N SER A 133 21.15 24.75 -29.34
CA SER A 133 21.37 23.93 -28.14
C SER A 133 21.82 22.49 -28.45
N SER A 134 21.88 22.09 -29.73
CA SER A 134 22.07 20.69 -30.14
C SER A 134 23.34 20.04 -29.57
N GLU A 135 24.45 20.77 -29.50
CA GLU A 135 25.71 20.25 -28.93
C GLU A 135 25.55 19.87 -27.45
N TYR A 136 24.91 20.73 -26.66
CA TYR A 136 24.66 20.50 -25.24
C TYR A 136 23.64 19.37 -25.04
N GLU A 137 22.61 19.30 -25.87
CA GLU A 137 21.61 18.23 -25.82
C GLU A 137 22.23 16.85 -26.08
N ASN A 138 23.03 16.73 -27.15
CA ASN A 138 23.75 15.50 -27.49
C ASN A 138 24.75 15.12 -26.37
N THR A 139 25.37 16.11 -25.73
CA THR A 139 26.28 15.88 -24.61
C THR A 139 25.54 15.32 -23.40
N LEU A 140 24.38 15.89 -23.05
CA LEU A 140 23.55 15.41 -21.94
C LEU A 140 22.99 14.00 -22.21
N GLU A 141 22.58 13.69 -23.43
CA GLU A 141 22.12 12.35 -23.80
C GLU A 141 23.22 11.30 -23.63
N ARG A 142 24.43 11.59 -24.12
CA ARG A 142 25.59 10.70 -23.91
C ARG A 142 25.94 10.55 -22.44
N MET A 143 25.81 11.60 -21.64
CA MET A 143 26.04 11.50 -20.19
C MET A 143 25.03 10.59 -19.51
N ALA A 144 23.76 10.63 -19.93
CA ALA A 144 22.70 9.80 -19.37
C ALA A 144 23.03 8.29 -19.48
N ASP A 145 23.69 7.87 -20.56
CA ASP A 145 24.10 6.48 -20.79
C ASP A 145 25.16 5.96 -19.80
N PHE A 146 25.82 6.84 -19.04
CA PHE A 146 26.90 6.47 -18.11
C PHE A 146 26.51 6.59 -16.63
N VAL A 147 25.60 7.52 -16.30
CA VAL A 147 25.25 7.88 -14.92
C VAL A 147 24.24 6.92 -14.27
N ASP A 148 23.73 5.95 -15.02
CA ASP A 148 22.85 4.87 -14.52
C ASP A 148 23.57 3.91 -13.55
N ASN A 149 24.89 3.83 -13.66
CA ASN A 149 25.73 3.05 -12.76
C ASN A 149 26.09 3.84 -11.50
N ILE A 150 25.79 3.26 -10.33
CA ILE A 150 26.04 3.87 -9.02
C ILE A 150 27.51 4.28 -8.81
N ASP A 151 28.47 3.48 -9.27
CA ASP A 151 29.89 3.80 -9.12
C ASP A 151 30.27 5.02 -9.96
N ILE A 152 29.81 5.07 -11.20
CA ILE A 152 30.04 6.18 -12.12
C ILE A 152 29.32 7.45 -11.62
N ALA A 153 28.10 7.31 -11.09
CA ALA A 153 27.36 8.41 -10.47
C ALA A 153 28.14 9.04 -9.30
N ASN A 154 28.76 8.22 -8.46
CA ASN A 154 29.58 8.69 -7.35
C ASN A 154 30.89 9.32 -7.84
N ASP A 155 31.51 8.77 -8.86
CA ASP A 155 32.71 9.33 -9.47
C ASP A 155 32.42 10.66 -10.19
N PHE A 156 31.24 10.81 -10.78
CA PHE A 156 30.76 12.06 -11.38
C PHE A 156 30.76 13.21 -10.37
N TYR A 157 30.35 12.94 -9.12
CA TYR A 157 30.51 13.91 -8.04
C TYR A 157 31.98 14.21 -7.73
N LYS A 158 32.83 13.19 -7.63
CA LYS A 158 34.26 13.35 -7.28
C LYS A 158 35.04 14.17 -8.31
N ILE A 159 34.67 14.10 -9.59
CA ILE A 159 35.28 14.90 -10.67
C ILE A 159 34.71 16.33 -10.76
N GLY A 160 33.82 16.75 -9.85
CA GLY A 160 33.25 18.09 -9.82
C GLY A 160 32.08 18.30 -10.79
N GLY A 161 31.46 17.22 -11.27
CA GLY A 161 30.37 17.29 -12.26
C GLY A 161 29.13 18.04 -11.80
N PHE A 162 28.91 18.16 -10.49
CA PHE A 162 27.74 18.86 -9.92
C PHE A 162 27.74 20.37 -10.17
N SER A 163 28.89 20.93 -10.57
CA SER A 163 29.01 22.35 -10.95
C SER A 163 28.11 22.75 -12.13
N ILE A 164 27.72 21.80 -12.98
CA ILE A 164 26.93 22.08 -14.20
C ILE A 164 25.43 22.17 -13.92
N PHE A 165 24.94 21.71 -12.76
CA PHE A 165 23.50 21.62 -12.50
C PHE A 165 22.81 22.98 -12.48
N GLN A 166 23.36 23.95 -11.75
CA GLN A 166 22.77 25.28 -11.64
C GLN A 166 22.73 26.03 -12.99
N PRO A 167 23.81 26.06 -13.80
CA PRO A 167 23.76 26.64 -15.14
C PRO A 167 22.75 25.95 -16.07
N CYS A 168 22.68 24.62 -16.04
CA CYS A 168 21.80 23.87 -16.94
C CYS A 168 20.32 23.98 -16.54
N LEU A 169 20.00 23.92 -15.23
CA LEU A 169 18.63 24.06 -14.73
C LEU A 169 18.04 25.45 -14.97
N ASN A 170 18.89 26.49 -15.01
CA ASN A 170 18.47 27.88 -15.28
C ASN A 170 18.61 28.27 -16.76
N SER A 171 18.87 27.33 -17.67
CA SER A 171 18.99 27.60 -19.11
C SER A 171 17.67 28.12 -19.70
N SER A 172 17.75 28.98 -20.71
CA SER A 172 16.58 29.42 -21.49
C SER A 172 15.91 28.27 -22.24
N HIS A 173 16.68 27.24 -22.61
CA HIS A 173 16.23 26.11 -23.42
C HIS A 173 15.60 25.02 -22.55
N SER A 174 14.32 24.73 -22.76
CA SER A 174 13.63 23.68 -22.00
C SER A 174 14.26 22.30 -22.22
N SER A 175 14.83 22.07 -23.41
CA SER A 175 15.49 20.83 -23.82
C SER A 175 16.70 20.47 -22.95
N ILE A 176 17.44 21.47 -22.49
CA ILE A 176 18.55 21.33 -21.55
C ILE A 176 18.01 21.11 -20.13
N ARG A 177 17.03 21.93 -19.69
CA ARG A 177 16.46 21.87 -18.34
C ARG A 177 15.88 20.50 -18.01
N TRP A 178 15.12 19.88 -18.92
CA TRP A 178 14.53 18.57 -18.63
C TRP A 178 15.57 17.44 -18.67
N ARG A 179 16.57 17.50 -19.56
CA ARG A 179 17.64 16.48 -19.65
C ARG A 179 18.54 16.50 -18.43
N ILE A 180 18.93 17.68 -17.95
CA ILE A 180 19.74 17.76 -16.73
C ILE A 180 18.94 17.31 -15.49
N ALA A 181 17.65 17.62 -15.42
CA ALA A 181 16.79 17.09 -14.36
C ALA A 181 16.71 15.56 -14.41
N ASP A 182 16.70 14.96 -15.59
CA ASP A 182 16.75 13.50 -15.76
C ASP A 182 18.07 12.91 -15.24
N ILE A 183 19.21 13.50 -15.61
CA ILE A 183 20.53 13.09 -15.08
C ILE A 183 20.57 13.19 -13.56
N ILE A 184 20.02 14.27 -12.97
CA ILE A 184 19.94 14.41 -11.51
C ILE A 184 19.09 13.27 -10.91
N ALA A 185 18.02 12.86 -11.58
CA ALA A 185 17.19 11.75 -11.12
C ALA A 185 17.94 10.43 -11.14
N GLU A 186 18.66 10.11 -12.23
CA GLU A 186 19.47 8.89 -12.36
C GLU A 186 20.58 8.85 -11.29
N LEU A 187 21.28 9.98 -11.08
CA LEU A 187 22.31 10.07 -10.04
C LEU A 187 21.76 9.83 -8.63
N ALA A 188 20.53 10.27 -8.35
CA ALA A 188 19.88 10.13 -7.04
C ALA A 188 19.21 8.77 -6.80
N GLN A 189 18.87 8.04 -7.87
CA GLN A 189 17.99 6.88 -7.79
C GLN A 189 18.62 5.75 -6.96
N ASN A 190 18.02 5.47 -5.79
CA ASN A 190 18.51 4.46 -4.84
C ASN A 190 20.00 4.64 -4.46
N ASN A 191 20.52 5.87 -4.49
CA ASN A 191 21.92 6.19 -4.17
C ASN A 191 22.01 7.23 -3.05
N PRO A 192 22.09 6.79 -1.77
CA PRO A 192 22.16 7.70 -0.62
C PRO A 192 23.30 8.72 -0.68
N PHE A 193 24.46 8.33 -1.22
CA PHE A 193 25.61 9.24 -1.33
C PHE A 193 25.29 10.43 -2.24
N CYS A 194 24.79 10.18 -3.44
CA CYS A 194 24.41 11.24 -4.35
C CYS A 194 23.18 12.02 -3.85
N GLN A 195 22.21 11.38 -3.19
CA GLN A 195 21.08 12.08 -2.56
C GLN A 195 21.56 13.16 -1.58
N ASP A 196 22.48 12.82 -0.67
CA ASP A 196 23.06 13.78 0.28
C ASP A 196 23.80 14.91 -0.46
N LYS A 197 24.63 14.56 -1.45
CA LYS A 197 25.42 15.55 -2.21
C LYS A 197 24.56 16.49 -3.06
N LEU A 198 23.44 16.01 -3.59
CA LEU A 198 22.50 16.84 -4.34
C LEU A 198 21.78 17.83 -3.42
N LEU A 199 21.43 17.40 -2.20
CA LEU A 199 20.86 18.29 -1.18
C LEU A 199 21.87 19.37 -0.76
N GLU A 200 23.13 19.00 -0.51
CA GLU A 200 24.23 19.92 -0.19
C GLU A 200 24.51 20.92 -1.34
N ALA A 201 24.38 20.49 -2.60
CA ALA A 201 24.59 21.33 -3.78
C ALA A 201 23.47 22.35 -4.05
N GLY A 202 22.39 22.34 -3.26
CA GLY A 202 21.31 23.32 -3.39
C GLY A 202 20.47 23.18 -4.67
N VAL A 203 20.47 22.00 -5.32
CA VAL A 203 19.64 21.77 -6.51
C VAL A 203 18.17 21.54 -6.18
N PHE A 204 17.88 21.09 -4.96
CA PHE A 204 16.55 20.69 -4.53
C PHE A 204 15.49 21.82 -4.61
N PRO A 205 15.75 23.05 -4.11
CA PRO A 205 14.78 24.15 -4.20
C PRO A 205 14.54 24.59 -5.65
N VAL A 206 15.56 24.50 -6.51
CA VAL A 206 15.46 24.84 -7.93
C VAL A 206 14.53 23.86 -8.64
N LEU A 207 14.67 22.55 -8.37
CA LEU A 207 13.78 21.53 -8.91
C LEU A 207 12.33 21.74 -8.45
N LEU A 208 12.09 22.06 -7.18
CA LEU A 208 10.75 22.37 -6.68
C LEU A 208 10.14 23.60 -7.39
N SER A 209 10.91 24.67 -7.58
CA SER A 209 10.47 25.84 -8.35
C SER A 209 10.13 25.48 -9.80
N MET A 210 10.94 24.61 -10.41
CA MET A 210 10.74 24.15 -11.79
C MET A 210 9.44 23.34 -11.96
N ILE A 211 9.02 22.56 -10.96
CA ILE A 211 7.73 21.84 -10.98
C ILE A 211 6.53 22.79 -11.03
N ASP A 212 6.63 23.93 -10.34
CA ASP A 212 5.52 24.88 -10.19
C ASP A 212 5.45 25.86 -11.37
N SER A 213 6.60 26.40 -11.79
CA SER A 213 6.67 27.60 -12.65
C SER A 213 7.25 27.38 -14.06
N ASP A 214 7.83 26.22 -14.38
CA ASP A 214 8.46 26.02 -15.70
C ASP A 214 7.42 26.00 -16.84
N PRO A 215 7.63 26.74 -17.95
CA PRO A 215 6.72 26.74 -19.09
C PRO A 215 6.56 25.38 -19.77
N SER A 216 7.58 24.51 -19.71
CA SER A 216 7.59 23.22 -20.38
C SER A 216 7.04 22.11 -19.48
N GLU A 217 5.97 21.46 -19.91
CA GLU A 217 5.41 20.30 -19.19
C GLU A 217 6.45 19.18 -18.99
N GLN A 218 7.30 18.93 -19.99
CA GLN A 218 8.34 17.92 -19.92
C GLN A 218 9.39 18.25 -18.85
N ALA A 219 9.79 19.52 -18.76
CA ALA A 219 10.71 19.97 -17.71
C ALA A 219 10.09 19.79 -16.31
N ARG A 220 8.81 20.18 -16.13
CA ARG A 220 8.08 19.97 -14.87
C ARG A 220 8.02 18.49 -14.48
N ILE A 221 7.73 17.61 -15.45
CA ILE A 221 7.63 16.15 -15.23
C ILE A 221 8.98 15.56 -14.81
N LYS A 222 10.08 15.96 -15.47
CA LYS A 222 11.42 15.46 -15.17
C LYS A 222 11.97 16.05 -13.86
N ALA A 223 11.66 17.30 -13.54
CA ALA A 223 11.95 17.87 -12.22
C ALA A 223 11.24 17.09 -11.10
N LEU A 224 9.96 16.76 -11.28
CA LEU A 224 9.22 15.95 -10.32
C LEU A 224 9.79 14.54 -10.18
N TYR A 225 10.26 13.94 -11.28
CA TYR A 225 10.96 12.67 -11.24
C TYR A 225 12.26 12.76 -10.44
N ALA A 226 13.07 13.80 -10.66
CA ALA A 226 14.29 14.06 -9.89
C ALA A 226 14.00 14.22 -8.40
N VAL A 227 13.01 15.04 -8.02
CA VAL A 227 12.57 15.20 -6.62
C VAL A 227 12.14 13.87 -6.03
N SER A 228 11.38 13.06 -6.78
CA SER A 228 10.99 11.71 -6.34
C SER A 228 12.21 10.82 -6.06
N CYS A 229 13.22 10.81 -6.93
CA CYS A 229 14.44 10.01 -6.73
C CYS A 229 15.30 10.52 -5.55
N ILE A 230 15.33 11.83 -5.31
CA ILE A 230 16.05 12.42 -4.17
C ILE A 230 15.38 12.07 -2.83
N VAL A 231 14.04 12.10 -2.80
CA VAL A 231 13.30 12.02 -1.52
C VAL A 231 13.01 10.57 -1.10
N ARG A 232 12.75 9.67 -2.05
CA ARG A 232 12.34 8.30 -1.75
C ARG A 232 13.47 7.52 -1.06
N GLY A 233 13.12 6.88 0.05
CA GLY A 233 14.04 6.04 0.82
C GLY A 233 15.13 6.80 1.58
N HIS A 234 15.00 8.13 1.71
CA HIS A 234 16.06 8.96 2.29
C HIS A 234 15.53 9.96 3.33
N PRO A 235 15.58 9.63 4.63
CA PRO A 235 14.98 10.45 5.69
C PRO A 235 15.51 11.89 5.79
N ALA A 236 16.76 12.16 5.42
CA ALA A 236 17.32 13.51 5.50
C ALA A 236 16.64 14.47 4.51
N SER A 237 16.22 13.98 3.33
CA SER A 237 15.46 14.78 2.35
C SER A 237 14.11 15.27 2.86
N LEU A 238 13.47 14.56 3.80
CA LEU A 238 12.15 14.95 4.33
C LEU A 238 12.23 16.29 5.05
N LYS A 239 13.34 16.56 5.74
CA LYS A 239 13.60 17.89 6.33
C LYS A 239 13.72 18.99 5.27
N TYR A 240 14.27 18.66 4.10
CA TYR A 240 14.34 19.59 2.97
C TYR A 240 12.97 19.78 2.31
N MET A 241 12.12 18.74 2.27
CA MET A 241 10.71 18.88 1.87
C MET A 241 9.96 19.83 2.79
N ASP A 242 10.13 19.70 4.11
CA ASP A 242 9.52 20.62 5.08
C ASP A 242 10.04 22.06 4.94
N THR A 243 11.36 22.23 4.83
CA THR A 243 12.00 23.55 4.78
C THR A 243 11.68 24.34 3.51
N ASN A 244 11.48 23.64 2.38
CA ASN A 244 11.24 24.25 1.07
C ASN A 244 9.75 24.21 0.65
N ASP A 245 8.83 23.96 1.58
CA ASP A 245 7.39 23.85 1.30
C ASP A 245 7.07 22.86 0.15
N GLY A 246 7.85 21.77 0.08
CA GLY A 246 7.82 20.82 -1.01
C GLY A 246 6.48 20.10 -1.14
N TYR A 247 5.80 19.85 -0.01
CA TYR A 247 4.46 19.24 -0.02
C TYR A 247 3.44 20.13 -0.73
N SER A 248 3.48 21.45 -0.54
CA SER A 248 2.57 22.37 -1.24
C SER A 248 2.79 22.32 -2.76
N VAL A 249 4.04 22.22 -3.20
CA VAL A 249 4.38 22.06 -4.62
C VAL A 249 3.78 20.77 -5.18
N LEU A 250 3.88 19.65 -4.44
CA LEU A 250 3.28 18.37 -4.85
C LEU A 250 1.75 18.45 -4.92
N LEU A 251 1.11 19.13 -3.96
CA LEU A 251 -0.34 19.34 -3.96
C LEU A 251 -0.80 20.18 -5.16
N ARG A 252 -0.09 21.27 -5.50
CA ARG A 252 -0.37 22.06 -6.71
C ARG A 252 -0.15 21.26 -7.99
N ALA A 253 0.93 20.48 -8.06
CA ALA A 253 1.21 19.60 -9.20
C ALA A 253 0.14 18.51 -9.38
N MET A 254 -0.43 18.00 -8.29
CA MET A 254 -1.57 17.07 -8.30
C MET A 254 -2.87 17.70 -8.84
N GLN A 255 -3.03 19.00 -8.69
CA GLN A 255 -4.19 19.74 -9.23
C GLN A 255 -3.96 20.28 -10.66
N SER A 256 -2.74 20.15 -11.19
CA SER A 256 -2.37 20.57 -12.54
C SER A 256 -3.22 19.89 -13.61
N PRO A 257 -3.51 20.51 -14.76
CA PRO A 257 -4.17 19.83 -15.88
C PRO A 257 -3.31 18.72 -16.54
N VAL A 258 -2.02 18.65 -16.23
CA VAL A 258 -1.08 17.69 -16.82
C VAL A 258 -1.17 16.34 -16.10
N GLU A 259 -1.77 15.34 -16.76
CA GLU A 259 -2.01 13.99 -16.20
C GLU A 259 -0.73 13.36 -15.61
N LYS A 260 0.40 13.42 -16.33
CA LYS A 260 1.67 12.85 -15.85
C LYS A 260 2.17 13.49 -14.55
N LEU A 261 1.90 14.79 -14.35
CA LEU A 261 2.21 15.45 -13.08
C LEU A 261 1.28 14.95 -11.98
N GLN A 262 -0.02 14.83 -12.26
CA GLN A 262 -1.00 14.30 -11.29
C GLN A 262 -0.60 12.91 -10.79
N ILE A 263 -0.34 11.98 -11.72
CA ILE A 263 0.04 10.59 -11.42
C ILE A 263 1.33 10.56 -10.59
N LYS A 264 2.38 11.25 -11.03
CA LYS A 264 3.69 11.22 -10.36
C LYS A 264 3.66 11.90 -8.99
N SER A 265 2.89 12.98 -8.83
CA SER A 265 2.74 13.67 -7.55
C SER A 265 1.96 12.81 -6.56
N ALA A 266 0.85 12.21 -6.98
CA ALA A 266 0.08 11.29 -6.14
C ALA A 266 0.92 10.06 -5.77
N PHE A 267 1.62 9.45 -6.74
CA PHE A 267 2.53 8.32 -6.46
C PHE A 267 3.61 8.68 -5.42
N LEU A 268 4.26 9.84 -5.57
CA LEU A 268 5.27 10.28 -4.61
C LEU A 268 4.65 10.47 -3.22
N LEU A 269 3.52 11.16 -3.11
CA LEU A 269 2.82 11.34 -1.83
C LEU A 269 2.46 9.99 -1.18
N SER A 270 1.98 9.02 -1.95
CA SER A 270 1.71 7.66 -1.46
C SER A 270 2.98 6.98 -0.94
N SER A 271 4.09 7.10 -1.68
CA SER A 271 5.38 6.55 -1.26
C SER A 271 5.87 7.17 0.05
N LEU A 272 5.67 8.48 0.24
CA LEU A 272 6.09 9.21 1.45
C LEU A 272 5.18 8.92 2.66
N CYS A 273 3.93 8.51 2.43
CA CYS A 273 2.98 8.14 3.50
C CYS A 273 3.10 6.68 3.96
N SER A 274 4.06 5.91 3.42
CA SER A 274 4.30 4.53 3.82
C SER A 274 4.76 4.41 5.30
N LYS A 275 4.57 3.22 5.88
CA LYS A 275 4.27 2.88 7.29
C LYS A 275 5.07 3.54 8.43
N ASP A 276 6.18 4.23 8.18
CA ASP A 276 7.14 4.61 9.22
C ASP A 276 7.17 6.12 9.57
N ASP A 277 6.49 7.00 8.83
CA ASP A 277 6.54 8.45 9.10
C ASP A 277 5.16 9.08 9.33
N SER A 278 4.72 9.09 10.59
CA SER A 278 3.48 9.77 11.00
C SER A 278 3.54 11.28 10.78
N ASN A 279 4.73 11.90 10.76
CA ASN A 279 4.87 13.35 10.66
C ASN A 279 4.39 13.87 9.30
N VAL A 280 4.75 13.16 8.22
CA VAL A 280 4.29 13.48 6.86
C VAL A 280 2.76 13.43 6.78
N LYS A 281 2.14 12.37 7.33
CA LYS A 281 0.68 12.23 7.37
C LYS A 281 0.02 13.41 8.11
N TYR A 282 0.56 13.83 9.25
CA TYR A 282 0.05 15.00 9.98
C TYR A 282 0.14 16.29 9.17
N THR A 283 1.29 16.54 8.53
CA THR A 283 1.51 17.72 7.69
C THR A 283 0.50 17.75 6.55
N LEU A 284 0.30 16.64 5.83
CA LEU A 284 -0.65 16.57 4.71
C LEU A 284 -2.10 16.77 5.15
N VAL A 285 -2.53 16.19 6.29
CA VAL A 285 -3.86 16.43 6.85
C VAL A 285 -4.04 17.92 7.17
N LYS A 286 -3.06 18.55 7.82
CA LYS A 286 -3.11 19.98 8.16
C LYS A 286 -3.19 20.89 6.93
N MET A 287 -2.62 20.47 5.81
CA MET A 287 -2.65 21.17 4.53
C MET A 287 -3.94 20.93 3.73
N GLY A 288 -4.90 20.17 4.28
CA GLY A 288 -6.17 19.88 3.60
C GLY A 288 -6.04 18.90 2.44
N PHE A 289 -5.01 18.03 2.44
CA PHE A 289 -4.81 17.05 1.37
C PHE A 289 -6.05 16.17 1.13
N ILE A 290 -6.70 15.69 2.20
CA ILE A 290 -7.88 14.82 2.09
C ILE A 290 -9.03 15.53 1.36
N GLU A 291 -9.26 16.81 1.64
CA GLU A 291 -10.28 17.61 0.97
C GLU A 291 -9.98 17.75 -0.53
N GLN A 292 -8.71 18.01 -0.87
CA GLN A 292 -8.26 18.14 -2.25
C GLN A 292 -8.38 16.82 -3.01
N ALA A 293 -7.95 15.71 -2.41
CA ALA A 293 -8.04 14.37 -3.01
C ALA A 293 -9.50 13.95 -3.23
N ALA A 294 -10.38 14.17 -2.24
CA ALA A 294 -11.82 13.92 -2.37
C ALA A 294 -12.44 14.76 -3.51
N GLY A 295 -12.09 16.05 -3.58
CA GLY A 295 -12.55 16.94 -4.64
C GLY A 295 -12.05 16.55 -6.04
N LEU A 296 -10.84 15.98 -6.15
CA LEU A 296 -10.32 15.44 -7.42
C LEU A 296 -11.02 14.14 -7.83
N LEU A 297 -11.30 13.25 -6.87
CA LEU A 297 -12.04 12.00 -7.10
C LEU A 297 -13.47 12.23 -7.58
N GLY A 298 -14.13 13.28 -7.10
CA GLY A 298 -15.50 13.65 -7.50
C GLY A 298 -15.64 14.22 -8.92
N ARG A 299 -14.56 14.29 -9.72
CA ARG A 299 -14.61 14.85 -11.08
C ARG A 299 -15.17 13.84 -12.08
N ILE A 300 -16.12 14.30 -12.92
CA ILE A 300 -16.90 13.48 -13.87
C ILE A 300 -16.04 12.76 -14.95
N ASN A 301 -14.81 13.19 -15.21
CA ASN A 301 -13.92 12.61 -16.24
C ASN A 301 -12.50 12.39 -15.72
N LEU A 302 -12.36 11.81 -14.52
CA LEU A 302 -11.05 11.50 -13.98
C LEU A 302 -10.43 10.31 -14.71
N GLN A 303 -9.17 10.44 -15.15
CA GLN A 303 -8.45 9.34 -15.79
C GLN A 303 -8.22 8.18 -14.80
N PRO A 304 -8.37 6.91 -15.24
CA PRO A 304 -8.21 5.75 -14.36
C PRO A 304 -6.86 5.72 -13.62
N ALA A 305 -5.77 6.07 -14.31
CA ALA A 305 -4.44 6.10 -13.72
C ALA A 305 -4.30 7.13 -12.58
N VAL A 306 -4.96 8.29 -12.71
CA VAL A 306 -4.97 9.31 -11.66
C VAL A 306 -5.85 8.87 -10.49
N ARG A 307 -7.02 8.31 -10.78
CA ARG A 307 -7.95 7.77 -9.79
C ARG A 307 -7.29 6.72 -8.91
N GLU A 308 -6.62 5.75 -9.53
CA GLU A 308 -5.88 4.71 -8.82
C GLU A 308 -4.84 5.29 -7.87
N GLN A 309 -4.03 6.27 -8.32
CA GLN A 309 -3.04 6.89 -7.45
C GLN A 309 -3.68 7.71 -6.31
N LEU A 310 -4.78 8.41 -6.55
CA LEU A 310 -5.50 9.14 -5.49
C LEU A 310 -6.06 8.19 -4.43
N LEU A 311 -6.65 7.07 -4.85
CA LEU A 311 -7.11 6.02 -3.94
C LEU A 311 -5.95 5.44 -3.14
N ARG A 312 -4.82 5.13 -3.78
CA ARG A 312 -3.60 4.64 -3.10
C ARG A 312 -3.10 5.60 -2.03
N VAL A 313 -3.06 6.91 -2.30
CA VAL A 313 -2.64 7.89 -1.29
C VAL A 313 -3.65 7.96 -0.15
N LEU A 314 -4.96 8.01 -0.45
CA LEU A 314 -6.00 8.03 0.58
C LEU A 314 -5.96 6.79 1.48
N SER A 315 -5.81 5.60 0.89
CA SER A 315 -5.64 4.34 1.64
C SER A 315 -4.38 4.40 2.52
N SER A 316 -3.26 4.89 1.97
CA SER A 316 -2.02 5.11 2.73
C SER A 316 -2.19 6.08 3.92
N MET A 317 -3.00 7.11 3.75
CA MET A 317 -3.31 8.09 4.80
C MET A 317 -4.16 7.50 5.93
N VAL A 318 -5.05 6.56 5.63
CA VAL A 318 -5.91 5.90 6.65
C VAL A 318 -5.33 4.60 7.19
N ASN A 319 -4.19 4.13 6.65
CA ASN A 319 -3.50 2.95 7.16
C ASN A 319 -3.15 3.10 8.65
N ASP A 320 -3.15 1.96 9.35
CA ASP A 320 -2.90 1.85 10.78
C ASP A 320 -3.87 2.66 11.65
N ASN A 321 -5.10 2.87 11.15
CA ASN A 321 -6.17 3.61 11.83
C ASN A 321 -5.77 5.04 12.21
N PHE A 322 -5.05 5.73 11.31
CA PHE A 322 -4.60 7.10 11.53
C PHE A 322 -5.79 8.08 11.65
N LEU A 323 -6.18 8.35 12.90
CA LEU A 323 -7.39 9.10 13.26
C LEU A 323 -7.53 10.48 12.61
N PRO A 324 -6.46 11.31 12.45
CA PRO A 324 -6.59 12.61 11.82
C PRO A 324 -7.10 12.52 10.37
N ALA A 325 -6.56 11.58 9.57
CA ALA A 325 -7.04 11.38 8.21
C ALA A 325 -8.47 10.81 8.18
N LEU A 326 -8.77 9.83 9.05
CA LEU A 326 -10.11 9.25 9.16
C LEU A 326 -11.17 10.30 9.52
N LYS A 327 -10.85 11.23 10.42
CA LYS A 327 -11.74 12.32 10.78
C LYS A 327 -12.06 13.21 9.59
N GLU A 328 -11.07 13.53 8.77
CA GLU A 328 -11.27 14.32 7.55
C GLU A 328 -12.08 13.54 6.50
N CYS A 329 -11.77 12.26 6.27
CA CYS A 329 -12.55 11.41 5.35
C CYS A 329 -14.04 11.29 5.73
N ARG A 330 -14.35 11.39 7.03
CA ARG A 330 -15.71 11.34 7.59
C ARG A 330 -16.50 12.64 7.45
N ARG A 331 -15.90 13.72 6.95
CA ARG A 331 -16.58 15.01 6.80
C ARG A 331 -17.64 14.93 5.71
N SER A 332 -18.90 15.17 6.08
CA SER A 332 -20.05 15.12 5.17
C SER A 332 -19.95 16.12 4.01
N GLN A 333 -19.25 17.24 4.20
CA GLN A 333 -19.07 18.26 3.16
C GLN A 333 -18.20 17.79 1.99
N LEU A 334 -17.41 16.72 2.17
CA LEU A 334 -16.53 16.21 1.12
C LEU A 334 -17.22 15.24 0.16
N TYR A 335 -18.42 14.73 0.52
CA TYR A 335 -19.15 13.73 -0.27
C TYR A 335 -18.28 12.52 -0.68
N LEU A 336 -17.24 12.21 0.10
CA LEU A 336 -16.28 11.15 -0.22
C LEU A 336 -16.97 9.79 -0.21
N ARG A 337 -17.85 9.53 0.78
CA ARG A 337 -18.63 8.29 0.86
C ARG A 337 -19.42 8.02 -0.41
N SER A 338 -20.27 8.97 -0.82
CA SER A 338 -21.09 8.81 -2.03
C SER A 338 -20.24 8.65 -3.29
N THR A 339 -19.09 9.34 -3.35
CA THR A 339 -18.14 9.21 -4.46
C THR A 339 -17.55 7.79 -4.51
N LEU A 340 -17.11 7.24 -3.38
CA LEU A 340 -16.57 5.87 -3.30
C LEU A 340 -17.63 4.80 -3.60
N GLU A 341 -18.86 4.96 -3.11
CA GLU A 341 -19.99 4.06 -3.41
C GLU A 341 -20.34 4.06 -4.91
N GLN A 342 -20.34 5.23 -5.55
CA GLN A 342 -20.52 5.37 -6.99
C GLN A 342 -19.38 4.68 -7.76
N LEU A 343 -18.12 4.96 -7.39
CA LEU A 343 -16.95 4.33 -8.00
C LEU A 343 -17.00 2.81 -7.88
N LEU A 344 -17.39 2.27 -6.73
CA LEU A 344 -17.53 0.83 -6.53
C LEU A 344 -18.57 0.21 -7.48
N THR A 345 -19.66 0.93 -7.76
CA THR A 345 -20.70 0.50 -8.70
C THR A 345 -20.18 0.51 -10.15
N GLU A 346 -19.38 1.51 -10.52
CA GLU A 346 -18.77 1.64 -11.84
C GLU A 346 -17.63 0.63 -12.07
N LEU A 347 -16.89 0.27 -11.01
CA LEU A 347 -15.72 -0.61 -11.08
C LEU A 347 -16.06 -2.11 -11.10
N LYS A 348 -17.14 -2.53 -10.41
CA LYS A 348 -17.61 -3.92 -10.38
C LYS A 348 -17.71 -4.60 -11.77
N PRO A 349 -18.25 -3.97 -12.84
CA PRO A 349 -18.32 -4.60 -14.15
C PRO A 349 -16.97 -4.68 -14.89
N VAL A 350 -15.96 -3.91 -14.48
CA VAL A 350 -14.64 -3.82 -15.15
C VAL A 350 -13.61 -4.76 -14.51
N GLU A 351 -13.94 -5.43 -13.40
CA GLU A 351 -13.07 -6.37 -12.66
C GLU A 351 -11.71 -5.78 -12.21
N ASN A 352 -11.65 -4.47 -11.92
CA ASN A 352 -10.44 -3.86 -11.36
C ASN A 352 -10.35 -4.06 -9.84
N GLN A 353 -9.87 -5.25 -9.43
CA GLN A 353 -9.89 -5.67 -8.02
C GLN A 353 -9.11 -4.73 -7.09
N ASP A 354 -7.95 -4.20 -7.50
CA ASP A 354 -7.14 -3.32 -6.67
C ASP A 354 -7.88 -2.03 -6.26
N GLU A 355 -8.59 -1.41 -7.21
CA GLU A 355 -9.38 -0.20 -6.94
C GLU A 355 -10.63 -0.50 -6.10
N ILE A 356 -11.26 -1.66 -6.34
CA ILE A 356 -12.42 -2.14 -5.57
C ILE A 356 -12.01 -2.34 -4.11
N ASP A 357 -10.89 -3.00 -3.86
CA ASP A 357 -10.37 -3.28 -2.52
C ASP A 357 -10.04 -1.98 -1.78
N MET A 358 -9.36 -1.03 -2.44
CA MET A 358 -9.07 0.28 -1.84
C MET A 358 -10.35 1.06 -1.50
N CYS A 359 -11.35 1.07 -2.39
CA CYS A 359 -12.62 1.75 -2.14
C CYS A 359 -13.38 1.10 -0.97
N ALA A 360 -13.44 -0.23 -0.93
CA ALA A 360 -14.09 -0.98 0.13
C ALA A 360 -13.39 -0.74 1.49
N GLU A 361 -12.05 -0.80 1.52
CA GLU A 361 -11.26 -0.53 2.73
C GLU A 361 -11.46 0.91 3.24
N LEU A 362 -11.49 1.89 2.33
CA LEU A 362 -11.74 3.29 2.69
C LEU A 362 -13.15 3.49 3.27
N LEU A 363 -14.16 2.85 2.69
CA LEU A 363 -15.55 2.91 3.18
C LEU A 363 -15.70 2.25 4.54
N ASP A 364 -15.11 1.06 4.72
CA ASP A 364 -15.11 0.30 5.97
C ASP A 364 -14.48 1.11 7.11
N LYS A 365 -13.28 1.66 6.88
CA LYS A 365 -12.59 2.47 7.89
C LYS A 365 -13.28 3.81 8.18
N ALA A 366 -13.96 4.38 7.19
CA ALA A 366 -14.60 5.67 7.34
C ALA A 366 -15.94 5.59 8.09
N VAL A 367 -16.67 4.47 8.05
CA VAL A 367 -18.05 4.41 8.56
C VAL A 367 -18.20 3.28 9.57
N VAL A 368 -18.80 3.59 10.71
CA VAL A 368 -19.28 2.57 11.66
C VAL A 368 -20.80 2.61 11.71
N TYR A 369 -21.41 1.43 11.75
CA TYR A 369 -22.86 1.28 11.87
C TYR A 369 -23.26 1.06 13.32
N GLY A 370 -24.45 1.53 13.69
CA GLY A 370 -24.95 1.37 15.04
C GLY A 370 -26.43 1.71 15.15
N ARG A 371 -27.01 1.40 16.31
CA ARG A 371 -28.37 1.78 16.68
C ARG A 371 -28.31 2.77 17.83
N ALA A 372 -28.95 3.92 17.67
CA ALA A 372 -29.11 4.88 18.74
C ALA A 372 -30.37 4.55 19.56
N PHE A 373 -30.27 4.63 20.89
CA PHE A 373 -31.39 4.47 21.81
C PHE A 373 -31.69 5.81 22.48
N GLN A 374 -32.97 6.17 22.55
CA GLN A 374 -33.41 7.36 23.28
C GLN A 374 -33.51 7.03 24.76
N LEU A 375 -32.93 7.88 25.61
CA LEU A 375 -33.09 7.81 27.06
C LEU A 375 -34.31 8.66 27.46
N GLU A 376 -35.30 8.03 28.07
CA GLU A 376 -36.52 8.72 28.54
C GLU A 376 -36.34 9.34 29.93
N ASP A 377 -35.49 8.75 30.78
CA ASP A 377 -35.24 9.19 32.16
C ASP A 377 -33.79 9.65 32.35
N SER A 378 -33.64 10.82 32.98
CA SER A 378 -32.35 11.36 33.43
C SER A 378 -31.58 10.44 34.38
N ALA A 379 -32.27 9.62 35.20
CA ALA A 379 -31.62 8.67 36.10
C ALA A 379 -30.90 7.53 35.35
N ALA A 380 -31.35 7.20 34.14
CA ALA A 380 -30.73 6.17 33.31
C ALA A 380 -29.31 6.58 32.87
N LEU A 381 -29.08 7.87 32.59
CA LEU A 381 -27.77 8.36 32.18
C LEU A 381 -26.74 8.22 33.31
N SER A 382 -27.07 8.64 34.53
CA SER A 382 -26.18 8.51 35.69
C SER A 382 -25.86 7.04 36.02
N TYR A 383 -26.83 6.15 35.82
CA TYR A 383 -26.61 4.71 35.97
C TYR A 383 -25.63 4.17 34.91
N LEU A 384 -25.85 4.51 33.63
CA LEU A 384 -24.97 4.10 32.53
C LEU A 384 -23.56 4.64 32.71
N GLU A 385 -23.42 5.89 33.14
CA GLU A 385 -22.12 6.50 33.38
C GLU A 385 -21.34 5.74 34.47
N ASN A 386 -21.99 5.41 35.60
CA ASN A 386 -21.35 4.61 36.65
C ASN A 386 -21.00 3.19 36.16
N ARG A 387 -21.92 2.53 35.44
CA ARG A 387 -21.71 1.16 34.96
C ARG A 387 -20.61 1.09 33.90
N GLU A 388 -20.67 1.91 32.87
CA GLU A 388 -19.75 1.84 31.74
C GLU A 388 -18.42 2.54 32.06
N CYS A 389 -18.42 3.71 32.71
CA CYS A 389 -17.17 4.42 32.98
C CYS A 389 -16.50 3.91 34.26
N SER A 390 -17.18 3.98 35.40
CA SER A 390 -16.56 3.72 36.71
C SER A 390 -16.30 2.23 36.96
N LEU A 391 -17.21 1.35 36.54
CA LEU A 391 -17.07 -0.10 36.72
C LEU A 391 -16.48 -0.80 35.47
N GLY A 392 -16.85 -0.34 34.28
CA GLY A 392 -16.43 -0.95 33.00
C GLY A 392 -15.14 -0.39 32.41
N GLY A 393 -14.70 0.81 32.83
CA GLY A 393 -13.49 1.46 32.30
C GLY A 393 -13.61 1.92 30.84
N TYR A 394 -14.83 2.12 30.33
CA TYR A 394 -15.07 2.60 28.97
C TYR A 394 -14.78 4.10 28.85
N LEU A 395 -14.27 4.52 27.70
CA LEU A 395 -14.11 5.93 27.33
C LEU A 395 -15.44 6.47 26.79
N THR A 396 -15.91 7.58 27.34
CA THR A 396 -17.11 8.26 26.85
C THR A 396 -16.75 9.29 25.79
N THR A 397 -17.44 9.25 24.66
CA THR A 397 -17.36 10.27 23.62
C THR A 397 -18.74 10.64 23.10
N ILE A 398 -18.88 11.85 22.57
CA ILE A 398 -20.09 12.29 21.87
C ILE A 398 -19.79 12.28 20.38
N ALA A 399 -20.62 11.60 19.60
CA ALA A 399 -20.54 11.57 18.14
C ALA A 399 -21.86 11.98 17.52
N THR A 400 -21.82 12.45 16.27
CA THR A 400 -23.05 12.72 15.50
C THR A 400 -23.52 11.42 14.87
N PHE A 401 -24.74 10.99 15.20
CA PHE A 401 -25.41 9.88 14.55
C PHE A 401 -26.15 10.36 13.31
N HIS A 402 -26.05 9.59 12.23
CA HIS A 402 -26.75 9.84 10.97
C HIS A 402 -27.74 8.70 10.72
N SER A 403 -29.02 9.01 10.54
CA SER A 403 -30.03 7.99 10.25
C SER A 403 -29.79 7.33 8.89
N ARG A 404 -30.21 6.07 8.74
CA ARG A 404 -30.13 5.32 7.48
C ARG A 404 -30.71 6.09 6.28
N ASP A 405 -31.87 6.72 6.47
CA ASP A 405 -32.55 7.47 5.40
C ASP A 405 -31.91 8.85 5.13
N GLY A 406 -30.88 9.25 5.88
CA GLY A 406 -30.20 10.54 5.74
C GLY A 406 -30.92 11.75 6.35
N ASP A 407 -32.19 11.60 6.74
CA ASP A 407 -33.07 12.71 7.15
C ASP A 407 -32.83 13.25 8.56
N LYS A 408 -32.21 12.47 9.46
CA LYS A 408 -31.99 12.86 10.86
C LYS A 408 -30.52 12.81 11.23
N GLN A 409 -30.08 13.85 11.93
CA GLN A 409 -28.75 13.93 12.53
C GLN A 409 -28.89 14.43 13.96
N PHE A 410 -28.33 13.70 14.92
CA PHE A 410 -28.40 14.07 16.34
C PHE A 410 -27.18 13.53 17.12
N PRO A 411 -26.78 14.22 18.21
CA PRO A 411 -25.67 13.77 19.04
C PRO A 411 -26.04 12.48 19.79
N VAL A 412 -25.10 11.55 19.88
CA VAL A 412 -25.20 10.32 20.65
C VAL A 412 -23.99 10.18 21.57
N VAL A 413 -24.22 9.63 22.76
CA VAL A 413 -23.16 9.24 23.69
C VAL A 413 -22.73 7.82 23.34
N ILE A 414 -21.44 7.61 23.15
CA ILE A 414 -20.83 6.32 22.83
C ILE A 414 -19.83 5.97 23.93
N TYR A 415 -19.90 4.73 24.42
CA TYR A 415 -18.93 4.14 25.35
C TYR A 415 -18.00 3.21 24.58
N ILE A 416 -16.69 3.48 24.64
CA ILE A 416 -15.68 2.82 23.82
C ILE A 416 -14.68 2.09 24.73
N ALA A 417 -14.56 0.77 24.57
CA ALA A 417 -13.51 -0.01 25.24
C ALA A 417 -12.19 0.16 24.49
N THR A 418 -11.17 0.71 25.14
CA THR A 418 -9.83 0.85 24.55
C THR A 418 -8.89 -0.26 25.03
N ASN A 419 -7.78 -0.48 24.33
CA ASN A 419 -6.71 -1.39 24.77
C ASN A 419 -6.01 -0.96 26.08
N LYS A 420 -6.33 0.22 26.60
CA LYS A 420 -5.87 0.70 27.92
C LYS A 420 -6.80 0.27 29.06
N ASN A 421 -7.94 -0.35 28.74
CA ASN A 421 -8.89 -0.80 29.75
C ASN A 421 -8.29 -1.96 30.56
N GLU A 422 -8.34 -1.89 31.89
CA GLU A 422 -7.83 -2.92 32.81
C GLU A 422 -8.50 -4.29 32.61
N GLN A 423 -9.71 -4.29 32.04
CA GLN A 423 -10.46 -5.51 31.72
C GLN A 423 -10.05 -6.11 30.36
N TRP A 424 -9.19 -5.44 29.58
CA TRP A 424 -8.72 -5.95 28.29
C TRP A 424 -7.77 -7.14 28.47
N LEU A 425 -8.18 -8.31 27.99
CA LEU A 425 -7.44 -9.58 28.11
C LEU A 425 -6.32 -9.76 27.06
N GLY A 426 -5.97 -8.71 26.32
CA GLY A 426 -4.98 -8.74 25.23
C GLY A 426 -5.50 -9.40 23.95
N GLU A 427 -4.64 -9.36 22.91
CA GLU A 427 -4.91 -9.99 21.62
C GLU A 427 -4.98 -11.52 21.76
N ALA A 428 -5.87 -12.14 20.97
CA ALA A 428 -5.99 -13.58 20.86
C ALA A 428 -6.39 -13.95 19.44
N SER A 429 -6.04 -15.17 19.02
CA SER A 429 -6.51 -15.68 17.73
C SER A 429 -8.02 -15.86 17.74
N LEU A 430 -8.64 -15.74 16.56
CA LEU A 430 -10.08 -15.97 16.38
C LEU A 430 -10.53 -17.34 16.92
N GLN A 431 -9.68 -18.36 16.81
CA GLN A 431 -9.95 -19.70 17.33
C GLN A 431 -9.97 -19.74 18.86
N THR A 432 -9.04 -19.03 19.52
CA THR A 432 -9.04 -18.90 20.98
C THR A 432 -10.25 -18.14 21.48
N ILE A 433 -10.63 -17.07 20.78
CA ILE A 433 -11.83 -16.28 21.11
C ILE A 433 -13.09 -17.13 20.94
N ALA A 434 -13.22 -17.85 19.82
CA ALA A 434 -14.35 -18.74 19.56
C ALA A 434 -14.50 -19.79 20.66
N ARG A 435 -13.40 -20.44 21.06
CA ARG A 435 -13.40 -21.41 22.17
C ARG A 435 -13.83 -20.79 23.49
N GLN A 436 -13.34 -19.58 23.79
CA GLN A 436 -13.76 -18.90 25.01
C GLN A 436 -15.26 -18.57 24.97
N ILE A 437 -15.81 -18.19 23.82
CA ILE A 437 -17.25 -17.92 23.65
C ILE A 437 -18.07 -19.20 23.86
N THR A 438 -17.62 -20.37 23.38
CA THR A 438 -18.32 -21.65 23.56
C THR A 438 -18.23 -22.21 24.97
N GLU A 439 -17.19 -21.89 25.73
CA GLU A 439 -17.00 -22.38 27.11
C GLU A 439 -17.57 -21.44 28.19
N CYS A 440 -17.75 -20.15 27.87
CA CYS A 440 -18.14 -19.15 28.86
C CYS A 440 -19.66 -18.91 28.93
N SER A 441 -20.18 -18.98 30.16
CA SER A 441 -21.53 -18.54 30.50
C SER A 441 -21.50 -17.65 31.75
N GLY A 442 -22.49 -16.78 31.86
CA GLY A 442 -22.67 -15.89 33.00
C GLY A 442 -24.12 -15.81 33.46
N PRO A 443 -24.43 -14.96 34.44
CA PRO A 443 -25.78 -14.81 34.99
C PRO A 443 -26.83 -14.36 33.96
N SER A 444 -26.39 -13.77 32.84
CA SER A 444 -27.27 -13.33 31.74
C SER A 444 -27.53 -14.40 30.67
N GLY A 445 -26.83 -15.52 30.70
CA GLY A 445 -26.91 -16.56 29.68
C GLY A 445 -25.53 -16.97 29.14
N HIS A 446 -25.55 -17.71 28.05
CA HIS A 446 -24.35 -18.22 27.39
C HIS A 446 -23.79 -17.19 26.39
N ASN A 447 -22.47 -17.06 26.27
CA ASN A 447 -21.88 -16.08 25.35
C ASN A 447 -22.16 -16.40 23.86
N VAL A 448 -22.36 -17.68 23.54
CA VAL A 448 -22.88 -18.15 22.23
C VAL A 448 -24.18 -17.45 21.85
N GLU A 449 -25.13 -17.32 22.78
CA GLU A 449 -26.41 -16.64 22.51
C GLU A 449 -26.15 -15.20 22.07
N TYR A 450 -25.30 -14.49 22.81
CA TYR A 450 -24.95 -13.11 22.51
C TYR A 450 -24.33 -12.95 21.12
N LEU A 451 -23.30 -13.76 20.80
CA LEU A 451 -22.61 -13.69 19.52
C LEU A 451 -23.57 -13.97 18.35
N LEU A 452 -24.35 -15.05 18.42
CA LEU A 452 -25.21 -15.47 17.32
C LEU A 452 -26.38 -14.50 17.11
N ARG A 453 -26.96 -13.96 18.19
CA ARG A 453 -28.01 -12.92 18.07
C ARG A 453 -27.46 -11.62 17.49
N LEU A 454 -26.23 -11.24 17.85
CA LEU A 454 -25.59 -10.06 17.27
C LEU A 454 -25.31 -10.24 15.77
N ALA A 455 -24.77 -11.39 15.38
CA ALA A 455 -24.54 -11.73 13.97
C ALA A 455 -25.88 -11.77 13.19
N GLU A 456 -26.91 -12.42 13.74
CA GLU A 456 -28.25 -12.44 13.12
C GLU A 456 -28.84 -11.03 12.96
N PHE A 457 -28.67 -10.17 13.96
CA PHE A 457 -29.10 -8.78 13.88
C PHE A 457 -28.39 -8.04 12.73
N MET A 458 -27.07 -8.19 12.63
CA MET A 458 -26.27 -7.58 11.56
C MET A 458 -26.74 -8.08 10.17
N HIS A 459 -26.84 -9.40 9.98
CA HIS A 459 -27.31 -9.99 8.72
C HIS A 459 -28.72 -9.54 8.32
N ARG A 460 -29.65 -9.46 9.28
CA ARG A 460 -31.06 -9.14 9.01
C ARG A 460 -31.30 -7.65 8.80
N TYR A 461 -30.66 -6.81 9.61
CA TYR A 461 -31.02 -5.40 9.71
C TYR A 461 -29.97 -4.46 9.15
N LEU A 462 -28.71 -4.88 9.01
CA LEU A 462 -27.60 -4.10 8.47
C LEU A 462 -26.82 -4.90 7.40
N PRO A 463 -27.48 -5.43 6.35
CA PRO A 463 -26.81 -6.25 5.33
C PRO A 463 -25.71 -5.52 4.57
N GLU A 464 -25.74 -4.18 4.54
CA GLU A 464 -24.69 -3.34 3.96
C GLU A 464 -23.42 -3.23 4.84
N ALA A 465 -23.52 -3.57 6.13
CA ALA A 465 -22.40 -3.51 7.07
C ALA A 465 -21.71 -4.89 7.15
N HIS A 466 -20.53 -5.01 6.54
CA HIS A 466 -19.76 -6.25 6.59
C HIS A 466 -18.78 -6.27 7.76
N ASP A 467 -19.09 -7.01 8.83
CA ASP A 467 -18.17 -7.22 9.95
C ASP A 467 -17.48 -8.58 9.81
N GLU A 468 -16.32 -8.59 9.13
CA GLU A 468 -15.55 -9.81 8.86
C GLU A 468 -15.20 -10.56 10.16
N HIS A 469 -14.87 -9.82 11.22
CA HIS A 469 -14.44 -10.39 12.49
C HIS A 469 -15.61 -11.09 13.20
N LEU A 470 -16.75 -10.43 13.31
CA LEU A 470 -17.98 -10.99 13.88
C LEU A 470 -18.46 -12.21 13.11
N PHE A 471 -18.51 -12.13 11.77
CA PHE A 471 -18.99 -13.24 10.93
C PHE A 471 -18.02 -14.42 10.91
N THR A 472 -16.71 -14.17 11.00
CA THR A 472 -15.72 -15.24 11.19
C THR A 472 -15.90 -15.92 12.54
N LEU A 473 -16.12 -15.16 13.62
CA LEU A 473 -16.43 -15.73 14.94
C LEU A 473 -17.73 -16.53 14.93
N GLU A 474 -18.78 -16.03 14.27
CA GLU A 474 -20.05 -16.77 14.09
C GLU A 474 -19.78 -18.14 13.47
N MET A 475 -19.03 -18.19 12.36
CA MET A 475 -18.70 -19.44 11.67
C MET A 475 -17.91 -20.39 12.57
N LEU A 476 -16.87 -19.90 13.25
CA LEU A 476 -16.02 -20.72 14.11
C LEU A 476 -16.79 -21.29 15.30
N VAL A 477 -17.63 -20.49 15.96
CA VAL A 477 -18.46 -20.93 17.09
C VAL A 477 -19.49 -21.97 16.63
N ARG A 478 -20.13 -21.79 15.47
CA ARG A 478 -21.04 -22.80 14.89
C ARG A 478 -20.32 -24.11 14.57
N SER A 479 -19.10 -24.05 14.04
CA SER A 479 -18.28 -25.25 13.78
C SER A 479 -17.97 -26.01 15.06
N GLN A 480 -17.51 -25.32 16.10
CA GLN A 480 -17.18 -25.92 17.40
C GLN A 480 -18.41 -26.55 18.08
N ILE A 481 -19.56 -25.87 18.08
CA ILE A 481 -20.81 -26.43 18.61
C ILE A 481 -21.16 -27.76 17.92
N LYS A 482 -20.93 -27.85 16.61
CA LYS A 482 -21.19 -29.07 15.83
C LYS A 482 -20.16 -30.16 16.11
N GLU A 483 -18.88 -29.81 16.18
CA GLU A 483 -17.78 -30.73 16.48
C GLU A 483 -17.91 -31.34 17.88
N GLU A 484 -18.27 -30.51 18.87
CA GLU A 484 -18.45 -30.92 20.27
C GLU A 484 -19.85 -31.49 20.57
N SER A 485 -20.72 -31.59 19.56
CA SER A 485 -22.09 -32.10 19.69
C SER A 485 -22.92 -31.39 20.77
N MET A 486 -22.73 -30.08 20.92
CA MET A 486 -23.47 -29.26 21.88
C MET A 486 -24.88 -28.96 21.38
N CYS A 487 -25.84 -28.88 22.30
CA CYS A 487 -27.23 -28.53 21.95
C CYS A 487 -27.38 -27.02 21.75
N LEU A 488 -27.49 -26.58 20.49
CA LEU A 488 -27.66 -25.15 20.15
C LEU A 488 -28.90 -24.54 20.80
N ALA A 489 -30.01 -25.27 20.89
CA ALA A 489 -31.23 -24.77 21.52
C ALA A 489 -31.01 -24.45 23.02
N THR A 490 -30.21 -25.26 23.72
CA THR A 490 -29.85 -25.01 25.12
C THR A 490 -28.94 -23.79 25.23
N LEU A 491 -27.98 -23.63 24.32
CA LEU A 491 -27.03 -22.51 24.32
C LEU A 491 -27.71 -21.17 23.99
N MET A 492 -28.72 -21.18 23.11
CA MET A 492 -29.49 -19.99 22.73
C MET A 492 -30.54 -19.58 23.78
N GLY A 493 -30.83 -20.45 24.75
CA GLY A 493 -31.86 -20.25 25.76
C GLY A 493 -33.29 -20.25 25.20
N ASN A 494 -34.27 -20.25 26.09
CA ASN A 494 -35.70 -20.32 25.74
C ASN A 494 -36.35 -18.94 25.51
N ARG A 495 -35.55 -17.90 25.23
CA ARG A 495 -36.05 -16.54 25.05
C ARG A 495 -36.34 -16.29 23.58
N ASN A 496 -37.62 -16.11 23.25
CA ASN A 496 -38.01 -15.55 21.96
C ASN A 496 -37.56 -14.09 21.93
N PHE A 497 -36.56 -13.78 21.11
CA PHE A 497 -36.08 -12.43 20.91
C PHE A 497 -36.65 -11.93 19.59
N VAL A 498 -37.71 -11.14 19.67
CA VAL A 498 -38.26 -10.42 18.53
C VAL A 498 -37.71 -9.00 18.62
N VAL A 499 -36.92 -8.59 17.62
CA VAL A 499 -36.52 -7.20 17.48
C VAL A 499 -37.65 -6.50 16.75
N ASP A 500 -38.53 -5.89 17.53
CA ASP A 500 -39.61 -5.07 16.98
C ASP A 500 -39.01 -3.78 16.41
N LEU A 501 -39.16 -3.59 15.09
CA LEU A 501 -38.63 -2.43 14.37
C LEU A 501 -39.75 -1.60 13.72
N ASP A 502 -41.00 -2.04 13.83
CA ASP A 502 -42.11 -1.31 13.22
C ASP A 502 -42.45 -0.10 14.10
N VAL A 503 -42.31 1.09 13.48
CA VAL A 503 -42.38 2.40 14.11
C VAL A 503 -43.82 2.78 14.53
N GLU A 504 -44.82 1.96 14.24
CA GLU A 504 -46.23 2.31 14.47
C GLU A 504 -46.82 1.82 15.80
N ASP A 505 -46.21 0.85 16.50
CA ASP A 505 -46.83 0.29 17.72
C ASP A 505 -45.95 0.40 18.97
N ALA A 506 -45.52 1.63 19.30
CA ALA A 506 -44.96 1.92 20.63
C ALA A 506 -45.96 1.62 21.78
N GLU A 507 -47.26 1.45 21.48
CA GLU A 507 -48.31 1.12 22.46
C GLU A 507 -48.47 -0.39 22.72
N SER A 508 -48.00 -1.28 21.84
CA SER A 508 -48.21 -2.73 21.98
C SER A 508 -47.15 -3.42 22.86
N ALA A 509 -45.96 -2.84 22.96
CA ALA A 509 -44.90 -3.32 23.88
C ALA A 509 -45.32 -3.23 25.36
N VAL A 510 -46.27 -2.35 25.70
CA VAL A 510 -46.83 -2.21 27.05
C VAL A 510 -47.85 -3.32 27.35
N GLN A 511 -48.56 -3.83 26.34
CA GLN A 511 -49.58 -4.88 26.53
C GLN A 511 -48.98 -6.29 26.64
N ALA A 512 -47.80 -6.55 26.07
CA ALA A 512 -47.13 -7.84 26.20
C ALA A 512 -46.55 -8.10 27.62
N GLU A 513 -46.37 -7.06 28.43
CA GLU A 513 -45.88 -7.18 29.81
C GLU A 513 -46.97 -7.58 30.83
N GLU A 514 -48.27 -7.43 30.52
CA GLU A 514 -49.35 -7.79 31.46
C GLU A 514 -49.71 -9.29 31.45
N ILE A 515 -49.41 -10.03 30.37
CA ILE A 515 -49.84 -11.44 30.24
C ILE A 515 -48.91 -12.41 30.99
N ASN A 516 -47.65 -12.04 31.23
CA ASN A 516 -46.71 -12.83 32.02
C ASN A 516 -46.50 -12.17 33.38
N GLY A 517 -47.38 -12.47 34.34
CA GLY A 517 -47.43 -11.94 35.71
C GLY A 517 -46.19 -12.19 36.61
N ARG A 518 -45.00 -11.87 36.13
CA ARG A 518 -43.82 -11.57 36.94
C ARG A 518 -43.36 -10.17 36.56
N PRO A 519 -43.51 -9.17 37.46
CA PRO A 519 -42.85 -7.90 37.25
C PRO A 519 -41.36 -8.19 37.09
N ARG A 520 -40.70 -7.53 36.14
CA ARG A 520 -39.24 -7.42 36.15
C ARG A 520 -38.86 -7.00 37.56
N GLU A 521 -38.26 -7.89 38.36
CA GLU A 521 -37.50 -7.46 39.52
C GLU A 521 -36.47 -6.48 38.97
N SER A 522 -36.71 -5.20 39.22
CA SER A 522 -35.84 -4.05 38.98
C SER A 522 -34.45 -4.47 38.47
N SER A 523 -34.25 -4.46 37.15
CA SER A 523 -32.96 -4.79 36.52
C SER A 523 -31.85 -3.77 36.84
N PHE A 524 -32.12 -2.83 37.76
CA PHE A 524 -31.23 -1.81 38.29
C PHE A 524 -30.16 -2.35 39.27
N GLN A 525 -30.14 -3.66 39.59
CA GLN A 525 -29.19 -4.25 40.56
C GLN A 525 -28.18 -5.26 39.97
N PHE A 526 -27.96 -5.29 38.64
CA PHE A 526 -27.11 -6.34 38.05
C PHE A 526 -25.60 -6.16 38.31
N SER A 527 -25.09 -4.92 38.28
CA SER A 527 -23.65 -4.62 38.34
C SER A 527 -22.97 -4.93 39.68
N ALA A 528 -23.72 -5.01 40.77
CA ALA A 528 -23.17 -5.30 42.11
C ALA A 528 -22.87 -6.80 42.35
N ARG A 529 -23.21 -7.68 41.40
CA ARG A 529 -23.12 -9.15 41.56
C ARG A 529 -22.22 -9.85 40.55
N ILE A 530 -21.55 -9.12 39.66
CA ILE A 530 -20.61 -9.70 38.69
C ILE A 530 -19.24 -9.83 39.40
N PRO A 531 -18.69 -11.04 39.59
CA PRO A 531 -17.32 -11.20 40.06
C PRO A 531 -16.38 -10.51 39.07
N SER A 532 -15.34 -9.82 39.56
CA SER A 532 -14.32 -9.17 38.73
C SER A 532 -13.65 -10.19 37.79
N LYS A 533 -14.16 -10.32 36.57
CA LYS A 533 -13.55 -11.08 35.48
C LYS A 533 -13.44 -10.16 34.26
N SER A 534 -12.22 -10.06 33.76
CA SER A 534 -11.82 -9.29 32.59
C SER A 534 -12.56 -9.79 31.32
N LEU A 535 -13.00 -8.87 30.45
CA LEU A 535 -13.75 -9.16 29.23
C LEU A 535 -12.86 -9.01 27.98
N ARG A 536 -12.90 -9.96 27.05
CA ARG A 536 -12.35 -9.76 25.69
C ARG A 536 -13.38 -9.01 24.85
N CYS A 537 -13.01 -7.82 24.38
CA CYS A 537 -13.85 -7.09 23.43
C CYS A 537 -13.66 -7.67 22.02
N VAL A 538 -14.77 -7.73 21.29
CA VAL A 538 -14.80 -7.96 19.84
C VAL A 538 -14.21 -6.71 19.16
N LYS A 539 -13.36 -6.90 18.14
CA LYS A 539 -12.33 -5.95 17.67
C LYS A 539 -12.81 -4.51 17.37
N MET A 540 -11.90 -3.55 17.58
CA MET A 540 -11.91 -2.18 17.02
C MET A 540 -11.46 -2.18 15.57
#